data_AF-A0A6V8IEA9-F1
#
_entry.id   AF-A0A6V8IEA9-F1
#
_cell.length_a   1.000
_cell.length_b   1.000
_cell.length_c   1.000
_cell.angle_alpha   90.00
_cell.angle_beta   90.00
_cell.angle_gamma   90.00
#
_symmetry.space_group_name_H-M   'P 1'
#
loop_
_entity.id
_entity.type
_entity.pdbx_description
1 polymer ?
#
loop_
_entity_poly.entity_id
_entity_poly.type
_entity_poly.pdbx_seq_one_letter_code
_entity_poly.pdbx_strand_id
1 'polypeptide(L)'
;MADFVFKRGTTFLVTCINQDAQGAPVDLGGAVIAAELRDAQNALIAPLVPMAVADQLGTYTLTYPGDTSGWPLGTLRTDVRISDLNGTIKQTNTVTITIVDRVTQ
;
A
#
# COMPACT_ATOMS: atom_id res chain seq x y z
N MET A 1 -12.26 -4.56 10.16
CA MET A 1 -11.48 -5.09 9.02
C MET A 1 -12.10 -4.54 7.76
N ALA A 2 -11.43 -3.63 7.06
CA ALA A 2 -11.92 -3.12 5.78
C ALA A 2 -11.48 -4.12 4.70
N ASP A 3 -12.45 -4.75 4.05
CA ASP A 3 -12.21 -5.63 2.91
C ASP A 3 -12.09 -4.76 1.66
N PHE A 4 -10.87 -4.52 1.19
CA PHE A 4 -10.63 -3.74 -0.02
C PHE A 4 -10.62 -4.68 -1.22
N VAL A 5 -11.62 -4.59 -2.09
CA VAL A 5 -11.71 -5.43 -3.30
C VAL A 5 -11.10 -4.70 -4.48
N PHE A 6 -10.12 -5.33 -5.14
CA PHE A 6 -9.44 -4.79 -6.32
C PHE A 6 -9.57 -5.74 -7.52
N LYS A 7 -9.87 -5.19 -8.70
CA LYS A 7 -9.96 -5.97 -9.95
C LYS A 7 -8.59 -5.98 -10.64
N ARG A 8 -8.02 -7.18 -10.83
CA ARG A 8 -6.75 -7.32 -11.56
C ARG A 8 -6.86 -6.85 -13.01
N GLY A 9 -5.73 -6.47 -13.60
CA GLY A 9 -5.65 -5.91 -14.96
C GLY A 9 -5.93 -4.41 -15.03
N THR A 10 -5.85 -3.70 -13.90
CA THR A 10 -5.98 -2.24 -13.81
C THR A 10 -4.82 -1.63 -13.02
N THR A 11 -4.67 -0.31 -13.09
CA THR A 11 -3.68 0.42 -12.28
C THR A 11 -4.08 0.34 -10.81
N PHE A 12 -3.20 -0.22 -9.98
CA PHE A 12 -3.40 -0.26 -8.54
C PHE A 12 -2.99 1.07 -7.94
N LEU A 13 -3.94 1.75 -7.27
CA LEU A 13 -3.68 2.95 -6.47
C LEU A 13 -4.40 2.82 -5.14
N VAL A 14 -3.66 2.97 -4.03
CA VAL A 14 -4.20 3.01 -2.68
C VAL A 14 -3.67 4.24 -1.98
N THR A 15 -4.56 5.13 -1.54
CA THR A 15 -4.18 6.30 -0.76
C THR A 15 -4.27 5.96 0.71
N CYS A 16 -3.16 6.16 1.41
CA CYS A 16 -3.02 5.92 2.83
C CYS A 16 -2.70 7.23 3.53
N ILE A 17 -3.24 7.40 4.74
CA ILE A 17 -2.97 8.54 5.60
C ILE A 17 -2.29 7.99 6.85
N ASN A 18 -1.05 8.40 7.08
CA ASN A 18 -0.31 8.09 8.29
C ASN A 18 -0.72 9.07 9.39
N GLN A 19 -1.36 8.56 10.43
CA GLN A 19 -1.77 9.33 11.60
C GLN A 19 -1.01 8.80 12.83
N ASP A 20 -0.59 9.71 13.70
CA ASP A 20 0.00 9.34 15.00
C ASP A 20 -1.08 8.81 15.96
N ALA A 21 -0.68 8.30 17.12
CA ALA A 21 -1.60 7.80 18.16
C ALA A 21 -2.64 8.85 18.61
N GLN A 22 -2.39 10.13 18.37
CA GLN A 22 -3.30 11.24 18.65
C GLN A 22 -4.18 11.65 17.45
N GLY A 23 -4.10 10.94 16.31
CA GLY A 23 -4.87 11.23 15.09
C GLY A 23 -4.32 12.38 14.25
N ALA A 24 -3.20 12.98 14.66
CA ALA A 24 -2.52 14.02 13.88
C ALA A 24 -1.79 13.40 12.68
N PRO A 25 -1.87 13.99 11.47
CA PRO A 25 -1.09 13.53 10.34
C PRO A 25 0.40 13.65 10.65
N VAL A 26 1.13 12.56 10.49
CA VAL A 26 2.58 12.53 10.69
C VAL A 26 3.24 13.22 9.49
N ASP A 27 4.12 14.19 9.72
CA ASP A 27 4.90 14.73 8.63
C ASP A 27 5.84 13.65 8.06
N LEU A 28 5.71 13.38 6.76
CA LEU A 28 6.52 12.41 6.03
C LEU A 28 7.56 13.13 5.15
N GLY A 29 7.82 14.42 5.40
CA GLY A 29 8.81 15.22 4.69
C GLY A 29 10.19 14.57 4.70
N GLY A 30 10.54 13.89 3.60
CA GLY A 30 11.81 13.18 3.45
C GLY A 30 11.86 11.75 4.02
N ALA A 31 10.73 11.22 4.50
CA ALA A 31 10.65 9.81 4.90
C ALA A 31 10.64 8.89 3.67
N VAL A 32 11.40 7.80 3.74
CA VAL A 32 11.39 6.75 2.71
C VAL A 32 10.27 5.78 3.04
N ILE A 33 9.23 5.82 2.22
CA ILE A 33 8.11 4.87 2.32
C ILE A 33 8.45 3.70 1.40
N ALA A 34 8.15 2.48 1.83
CA ALA A 34 8.22 1.28 1.03
C ALA A 34 7.03 0.39 1.39
N ALA A 35 6.40 -0.22 0.40
CA ALA A 35 5.36 -1.20 0.65
C ALA A 35 5.53 -2.38 -0.28
N GLU A 36 5.19 -3.56 0.21
CA GLU A 36 5.28 -4.81 -0.52
C GLU A 36 3.93 -5.50 -0.49
N LEU A 37 3.51 -6.03 -1.64
CA LEU A 37 2.33 -6.85 -1.75
C LEU A 37 2.74 -8.30 -1.61
N ARG A 38 2.14 -9.00 -0.66
CA ARG A 38 2.42 -10.39 -0.35
C ARG A 38 1.14 -11.22 -0.35
N ASP A 39 1.26 -12.48 -0.68
CA ASP A 39 0.14 -13.42 -0.57
C ASP A 39 -0.10 -13.87 0.89
N ALA A 40 -1.22 -14.55 1.14
CA ALA A 40 -1.48 -15.27 2.39
C ALA A 40 -0.37 -16.26 2.78
N GLN A 41 0.37 -16.82 1.81
CA GLN A 41 1.57 -17.64 2.08
C GLN A 41 2.86 -16.83 2.30
N ASN A 42 2.77 -15.49 2.44
CA ASN A 42 3.89 -14.57 2.63
C ASN A 42 4.88 -14.52 1.44
N ALA A 43 4.44 -14.97 0.25
CA ALA A 43 5.20 -14.83 -0.99
C ALA A 43 5.11 -13.39 -1.51
N LEU A 44 6.25 -12.79 -1.87
CA LEU A 44 6.28 -11.46 -2.48
C LEU A 44 5.65 -11.52 -3.87
N ILE A 45 4.53 -10.82 -4.05
CA ILE A 45 3.83 -10.70 -5.33
C ILE A 45 4.42 -9.54 -6.13
N ALA A 46 4.50 -8.36 -5.50
CA ALA A 46 4.94 -7.15 -6.17
C ALA A 46 5.41 -6.10 -5.17
N PRO A 47 6.52 -5.38 -5.44
CA PRO A 47 6.85 -4.16 -4.71
C PRO A 47 5.92 -3.02 -5.15
N LEU A 48 5.41 -2.25 -4.19
CA LEU A 48 4.60 -1.06 -4.44
C LEU A 48 5.49 0.18 -4.43
N VAL A 49 5.17 1.13 -5.31
CA VAL A 49 5.85 2.42 -5.44
C VAL A 49 5.06 3.48 -4.68
N PRO A 50 5.59 4.05 -3.59
CA PRO A 50 4.96 5.16 -2.91
C PRO A 50 5.17 6.46 -3.68
N MET A 51 4.09 7.20 -3.85
CA MET A 51 4.08 8.60 -4.25
C MET A 51 3.58 9.42 -3.07
N ALA A 52 4.39 10.35 -2.57
CA ALA A 52 3.94 11.33 -1.61
C ALA A 52 2.94 12.28 -2.30
N VAL A 53 1.85 12.62 -1.60
CA VAL A 53 0.91 13.63 -2.09
C VAL A 53 1.43 14.99 -1.65
N ALA A 54 1.90 15.78 -2.62
CA ALA A 54 2.24 17.19 -2.36
C ALA A 54 1.00 17.89 -1.81
N ASP A 55 1.17 18.68 -0.74
CA ASP A 55 0.11 19.43 -0.04
C ASP A 55 -0.71 18.65 1.03
N GLN A 56 -0.50 17.34 1.21
CA GLN A 56 -1.13 16.58 2.31
C GLN A 56 -0.10 15.90 3.21
N LEU A 57 0.13 16.51 4.39
CA LEU A 57 0.95 15.93 5.44
C LEU A 57 0.46 14.53 5.81
N GLY A 58 1.38 13.58 5.90
CA GLY A 58 1.08 12.19 6.23
C GLY A 58 0.38 11.38 5.15
N THR A 59 0.05 11.97 4.00
CA THR A 59 -0.69 11.27 2.94
C THR A 59 0.26 10.80 1.84
N TYR A 60 0.15 9.54 1.49
CA TYR A 60 0.90 8.92 0.42
C TYR A 60 0.01 7.95 -0.35
N THR A 61 0.25 7.85 -1.65
CA THR A 61 -0.43 6.92 -2.53
C THR A 61 0.55 5.82 -2.92
N LEU A 62 0.19 4.58 -2.62
CA LEU A 62 0.88 3.41 -3.11
C LEU A 62 0.36 3.07 -4.50
N THR A 63 1.26 2.96 -5.45
CA THR A 63 0.94 2.63 -6.83
C THR A 63 1.74 1.42 -7.28
N TYR A 64 1.19 0.63 -8.20
CA TYR A 64 1.95 -0.39 -8.89
C TYR A 64 2.02 -0.04 -10.38
N PRO A 65 3.21 0.30 -10.91
CA PRO A 65 3.36 0.68 -12.32
C PRO A 65 3.36 -0.52 -13.28
N GLY A 66 3.45 -1.75 -12.75
CA GLY A 66 3.47 -2.97 -13.54
C GLY A 66 2.07 -3.52 -13.88
N ASP A 67 2.06 -4.64 -14.59
CA ASP A 67 0.83 -5.34 -14.94
C ASP A 67 0.30 -6.16 -13.75
N THR A 68 -0.93 -5.88 -13.32
CA THR A 68 -1.59 -6.58 -12.21
C THR A 68 -2.30 -7.87 -12.63
N SER A 69 -2.34 -8.20 -13.92
CA SER A 69 -3.02 -9.41 -14.43
C SER A 69 -2.36 -10.70 -13.96
N GLY A 70 -1.07 -10.64 -13.65
CA GLY A 70 -0.31 -11.74 -13.06
C GLY A 70 -0.58 -11.99 -11.58
N TRP A 71 -1.37 -11.13 -10.91
CA TRP A 71 -1.67 -11.31 -9.49
C TRP A 71 -2.61 -12.51 -9.27
N PRO A 72 -2.33 -13.35 -8.26
CA PRO A 72 -3.21 -14.46 -7.93
C PRO A 72 -4.55 -13.91 -7.44
N LEU A 73 -5.62 -14.61 -7.80
CA LEU A 73 -6.96 -14.32 -7.30
C LEU A 73 -7.04 -14.77 -5.85
N GLY A 74 -7.60 -13.92 -4.98
CA GLY A 74 -7.70 -14.22 -3.55
C GLY A 74 -7.26 -13.05 -2.69
N THR A 75 -6.80 -13.36 -1.47
CA THR A 75 -6.54 -12.36 -0.44
C THR A 75 -5.04 -12.08 -0.35
N LEU A 76 -4.65 -10.89 -0.77
CA LEU A 76 -3.30 -10.34 -0.62
C LEU A 76 -3.22 -9.47 0.63
N ARG A 77 -1.99 -9.29 1.12
CA ARG A 77 -1.66 -8.46 2.28
C ARG A 77 -0.55 -7.50 1.91
N THR A 78 -0.64 -6.30 2.42
CA THR A 78 0.43 -5.31 2.29
C THR A 78 0.63 -4.60 3.61
N ASP A 79 1.87 -4.37 3.97
CA ASP A 79 2.26 -3.50 5.06
C ASP A 79 3.12 -2.36 4.50
N VAL A 80 3.01 -1.20 5.14
CA VAL A 80 3.81 -0.04 4.77
C VAL A 80 4.91 0.13 5.79
N ARG A 81 6.13 0.14 5.28
CA ARG A 81 7.33 0.48 6.03
C ARG A 81 7.67 1.93 5.77
N ILE A 82 7.76 2.71 6.84
CA ILE A 82 8.14 4.12 6.81
C ILE A 82 9.49 4.23 7.52
N SER A 83 10.50 4.67 6.80
CA SER A 83 11.83 4.96 7.31
C SER A 83 12.02 6.46 7.41
N ASP A 84 12.11 6.96 8.64
CA ASP A 84 12.36 8.36 8.93
C ASP A 84 13.82 8.76 8.62
N LEU A 85 14.08 10.05 8.40
CA LEU A 85 15.43 10.62 8.23
C LEU A 85 16.36 10.31 9.42
N ASN A 86 15.80 10.15 10.62
CA ASN A 86 16.55 9.75 11.82
C ASN A 86 16.92 8.25 11.85
N GLY A 87 16.60 7.48 10.80
CA GLY A 87 16.84 6.05 10.73
C GLY A 87 15.82 5.19 11.48
N THR A 88 14.78 5.80 12.05
CA THR A 88 13.69 5.07 12.71
C THR A 88 12.81 4.39 11.67
N ILE A 89 12.75 3.06 11.70
CA ILE A 89 11.84 2.28 10.87
C ILE A 89 10.56 2.05 11.66
N LYS A 90 9.43 2.52 11.13
CA LYS A 90 8.09 2.20 11.61
C LYS A 90 7.38 1.34 10.58
N GLN A 91 6.61 0.36 11.04
CA GLN A 91 5.71 -0.42 10.18
C GLN A 91 4.27 -0.06 10.55
N THR A 92 3.43 0.12 9.53
CA THR A 92 2.00 0.40 9.70
C THR A 92 1.21 -0.90 9.86
N ASN A 93 -0.09 -0.75 10.08
CA ASN A 93 -1.03 -1.86 10.06
C ASN A 93 -0.98 -2.62 8.72
N THR A 94 -1.12 -3.94 8.81
CA THR A 94 -1.31 -4.80 7.65
C THR A 94 -2.69 -4.54 7.05
N VAL A 95 -2.71 -4.17 5.78
CA VAL A 95 -3.92 -4.00 4.98
C VAL A 95 -4.14 -5.26 4.15
N THR A 96 -5.37 -5.74 4.16
CA THR A 96 -5.77 -6.92 3.39
C THR A 96 -6.54 -6.48 2.15
N ILE A 97 -6.15 -7.00 0.99
CA ILE A 97 -6.70 -6.65 -0.32
C ILE A 97 -7.19 -7.92 -1.00
N THR A 98 -8.47 -7.97 -1.36
CA THR A 98 -9.07 -9.07 -2.09
C THR A 98 -8.99 -8.81 -3.60
N ILE A 99 -8.18 -9.59 -4.31
CA ILE A 99 -8.04 -9.54 -5.75
C ILE A 99 -9.10 -10.41 -6.41
N VAL A 100 -9.90 -9.79 -7.26
CA VAL A 100 -10.92 -10.48 -8.07
C VAL A 100 -10.63 -10.33 -9.55
N ASP A 101 -11.12 -11.28 -10.34
CA ASP A 101 -10.95 -11.27 -11.79
C ASP A 101 -11.76 -10.14 -12.45
N ARG A 102 -11.32 -9.69 -13.62
CA ARG A 102 -12.11 -8.78 -14.46
C ARG A 102 -13.31 -9.54 -15.01
N VAL A 103 -14.45 -9.43 -14.33
CA VAL A 103 -15.73 -9.79 -14.95
C VAL A 103 -16.11 -8.66 -15.91
N THR A 104 -15.89 -8.84 -17.22
CA THR A 104 -16.56 -8.05 -18.25
C THR A 104 -18.03 -8.47 -18.29
N GLN A 105 -18.94 -7.52 -18.12
CA GLN A 105 -20.32 -7.68 -18.56
C GLN A 105 -20.47 -7.07 -19.96
#